data_AF-A0A836LY96-F1
#
_entry.id   AF-A0A836LY96-F1
#
_cell.length_a   1.000
_cell.length_b   1.000
_cell.length_c   1.000
_cell.angle_alpha   90.00
_cell.angle_beta   90.00
_cell.angle_gamma   90.00
#
_symmetry.space_group_name_H-M   'P 1'
#
loop_
_entity.id
_entity.type
_entity.pdbx_description
1 polymer ?
#
loop_
_entity_poly.entity_id
_entity_poly.type
_entity_poly.pdbx_seq_one_letter_code
_entity_poly.pdbx_strand_id
1 'polypeptide(L)'
;MANNQQDDHRVVKIGCASGFWGDTNTAAFQLVHLTDINYLVFDYLSEITMSIMAKAKMVEPKHGYALDFVSRVMAPLLKKIAEKKIKVISNAGGVNPLACRDALQKIIKEYGLDLKVAVVLGDDLLPKHEQLKSQNIQEMFSGEALPEQVASSNAYLGAVAIRDALDLGADIVITGRVVDSAVVLAPLLHEYQWSLDDYDKLAQGSLAGHVIECGAQCTGGNFTDWQLVQGFDNMGFPVVEVSEDGSFVVTKPQGTGGLVSTATVAEQIVYEIGNPQAYLLPDVIADFSHVHLEQVGEHRVRVTGAKGQAPTTQYKVSATYPDGYRVLVSFLIAGREAPQKAQVIADAILAKCERVLAMRSVLPFSEKSVEILGIESTYGEHAQTLNSREVVVKIAVKHMFKEACMFFASEIAQASTGMAPALAGIVGGRPKASPVIKLFSFLIDKNQVNVEIDFDGQRHAVEIPKSVSAQKINTLATGESAVYQGDEIEVPLIEIAHARSGDKGNHSNIGVIARKADYLPWIRAALTEQSVASYMQHVLDAEKGRVIRYELPGLNALNFMLENALGGGGVASLRIDPQGKAFAQQLLDMPVKVPAHLLEK
;
A
#
# COMPACT_ATOMS: atom_id res chain seq x y z
N MET A 1 -9.85 53.48 -5.80
CA MET A 1 -9.02 52.51 -6.55
C MET A 1 -8.39 51.60 -5.51
N ALA A 2 -9.06 50.47 -5.22
CA ALA A 2 -8.51 49.42 -4.37
C ALA A 2 -8.01 48.32 -5.32
N ASN A 3 -6.74 47.97 -5.20
CA ASN A 3 -6.08 46.91 -5.94
C ASN A 3 -6.78 45.58 -5.68
N ASN A 4 -7.59 45.10 -6.61
CA ASN A 4 -7.83 43.67 -6.78
C ASN A 4 -6.61 43.09 -7.50
N GLN A 5 -5.54 42.81 -6.74
CA GLN A 5 -4.59 41.77 -7.15
C GLN A 5 -5.26 40.45 -6.80
N GLN A 6 -6.10 40.00 -7.73
CA GLN A 6 -6.49 38.61 -7.81
C GLN A 6 -5.25 37.92 -8.38
N ASP A 7 -4.38 37.47 -7.48
CA ASP A 7 -3.23 36.66 -7.85
C ASP A 7 -3.75 35.42 -8.59
N ASP A 8 -3.59 35.45 -9.91
CA ASP A 8 -3.85 34.33 -10.82
C ASP A 8 -2.71 33.32 -10.68
N HIS A 9 -2.55 32.77 -9.47
CA HIS A 9 -1.55 31.74 -9.19
C HIS A 9 -1.96 30.49 -9.94
N ARG A 10 -1.11 30.07 -10.88
CA ARG A 10 -1.27 28.85 -11.68
C ARG A 10 -1.49 27.65 -10.74
N VAL A 11 -2.55 26.87 -10.97
CA VAL A 11 -2.87 25.64 -10.21
C VAL A 11 -2.73 24.42 -11.12
N VAL A 12 -2.00 23.41 -10.65
CA VAL A 12 -1.81 22.13 -11.34
C VAL A 12 -2.78 21.11 -10.77
N LYS A 13 -3.61 20.52 -11.63
CA LYS A 13 -4.64 19.55 -11.26
C LYS A 13 -4.25 18.14 -11.69
N ILE A 14 -4.16 17.23 -10.73
CA ILE A 14 -3.67 15.86 -10.91
C ILE A 14 -4.73 14.88 -10.42
N GLY A 15 -5.22 14.00 -11.30
CA GLY A 15 -6.14 12.92 -10.94
C GLY A 15 -5.41 11.57 -10.89
N CYS A 16 -5.63 10.79 -9.84
CA CYS A 16 -5.04 9.45 -9.71
C CYS A 16 -6.09 8.37 -10.01
N ALA A 17 -5.78 7.47 -10.95
CA ALA A 17 -6.74 6.55 -11.55
C ALA A 17 -6.55 5.08 -11.17
N SER A 18 -5.73 4.79 -10.16
CA SER A 18 -5.53 3.43 -9.66
C SER A 18 -4.94 3.43 -8.25
N GLY A 19 -5.22 2.39 -7.47
CA GLY A 19 -4.49 2.08 -6.24
C GLY A 19 -3.56 0.86 -6.34
N PHE A 20 -3.76 -0.01 -7.33
CA PHE A 20 -2.94 -1.21 -7.58
C PHE A 20 -3.32 -1.86 -8.92
N TRP A 21 -2.52 -2.81 -9.39
CA TRP A 21 -2.89 -3.65 -10.54
C TRP A 21 -4.00 -4.65 -10.23
N GLY A 22 -5.15 -4.43 -10.87
CA GLY A 22 -6.39 -5.16 -10.60
C GLY A 22 -7.49 -4.29 -9.96
N ASP A 23 -7.20 -3.01 -9.68
CA ASP A 23 -8.21 -2.02 -9.35
C ASP A 23 -9.17 -1.78 -10.54
N THR A 24 -10.17 -0.91 -10.36
CA THR A 24 -11.16 -0.61 -11.38
C THR A 24 -10.55 0.02 -12.63
N ASN A 25 -11.01 -0.42 -13.79
CA ASN A 25 -10.65 0.17 -15.09
C ASN A 25 -11.48 1.44 -15.42
N THR A 26 -12.46 1.80 -14.59
CA THR A 26 -13.39 2.92 -14.86
C THR A 26 -12.94 4.26 -14.27
N ALA A 27 -11.99 4.27 -13.34
CA ALA A 27 -11.50 5.48 -12.67
C ALA A 27 -10.93 6.52 -13.65
N ALA A 28 -10.06 6.08 -14.57
CA ALA A 28 -9.49 6.95 -15.60
C ALA A 28 -10.58 7.57 -16.49
N PHE A 29 -11.60 6.79 -16.85
CA PHE A 29 -12.72 7.30 -17.64
C PHE A 29 -13.46 8.41 -16.89
N GLN A 30 -13.74 8.19 -15.60
CA GLN A 30 -14.39 9.16 -14.72
C GLN A 30 -13.59 10.46 -14.65
N LEU A 31 -12.29 10.39 -14.39
CA LEU A 31 -11.41 11.57 -14.29
C LEU A 31 -11.31 12.33 -15.62
N VAL A 32 -11.02 11.62 -16.72
CA VAL A 32 -10.86 12.25 -18.05
C VAL A 32 -12.14 12.93 -18.54
N HIS A 33 -13.33 12.40 -18.22
CA HIS A 33 -14.59 12.96 -18.71
C HIS A 33 -15.24 13.96 -17.76
N LEU A 34 -15.21 13.71 -16.45
CA LEU A 34 -15.96 14.48 -15.45
C LEU A 34 -15.13 15.57 -14.78
N THR A 35 -13.83 15.63 -15.05
CA THR A 35 -12.95 16.66 -14.48
C THR A 35 -12.13 17.38 -15.54
N ASP A 36 -11.62 18.53 -15.15
CA ASP A 36 -10.63 19.31 -15.86
C ASP A 36 -9.30 19.11 -15.12
N ILE A 37 -8.49 18.17 -15.58
CA ILE A 37 -7.17 17.82 -15.01
C ILE A 37 -6.08 18.10 -16.03
N ASN A 38 -4.89 18.46 -15.54
CA ASN A 38 -3.69 18.59 -16.37
C ASN A 38 -2.98 17.24 -16.51
N TYR A 39 -2.98 16.46 -15.42
CA TYR A 39 -2.28 15.18 -15.34
C TYR A 39 -3.20 14.06 -14.90
N LEU A 40 -3.09 12.91 -15.58
CA LEU A 40 -3.67 11.65 -15.18
C LEU A 40 -2.56 10.71 -14.75
N VAL A 41 -2.57 10.29 -13.50
CA VAL A 41 -1.51 9.45 -12.92
C VAL A 41 -2.05 8.08 -12.54
N PHE A 42 -1.16 7.09 -12.55
CA PHE A 42 -1.47 5.72 -12.17
C PHE A 42 -0.36 5.11 -11.35
N ASP A 43 -0.75 4.54 -10.21
CA ASP A 43 0.07 3.63 -9.42
C ASP A 43 -0.50 2.20 -9.48
N TYR A 44 0.27 1.29 -10.08
CA TYR A 44 -0.09 -0.11 -10.33
C TYR A 44 0.76 -1.10 -9.51
N LEU A 45 1.93 -0.67 -9.04
CA LEU A 45 2.98 -1.60 -8.65
C LEU A 45 3.00 -1.83 -7.14
N SER A 46 2.92 -3.09 -6.77
CA SER A 46 3.32 -3.60 -5.46
C SER A 46 4.43 -4.64 -5.64
N GLU A 47 5.06 -5.05 -4.55
CA GLU A 47 6.04 -6.13 -4.56
C GLU A 47 5.45 -7.45 -5.10
N ILE A 48 4.16 -7.71 -4.83
CA ILE A 48 3.43 -8.87 -5.38
C ILE A 48 3.32 -8.74 -6.90
N THR A 49 2.85 -7.59 -7.38
CA THR A 49 2.64 -7.32 -8.81
C THR A 49 3.91 -7.55 -9.63
N MET A 50 5.05 -7.03 -9.14
CA MET A 50 6.34 -7.16 -9.82
C MET A 50 6.72 -8.62 -10.06
N SER A 51 6.51 -9.48 -9.06
CA SER A 51 6.82 -10.91 -9.15
C SER A 51 5.93 -11.66 -10.17
N ILE A 52 4.66 -11.29 -10.27
CA ILE A 52 3.71 -11.84 -11.24
C ILE A 52 4.12 -11.43 -12.65
N MET A 53 4.48 -10.16 -12.84
CA MET A 53 4.92 -9.62 -14.11
C MET A 53 6.26 -10.21 -14.56
N ALA A 54 7.22 -10.41 -13.65
CA ALA A 54 8.48 -11.11 -13.93
C ALA A 54 8.23 -12.53 -14.46
N LYS A 55 7.36 -13.29 -13.78
CA LYS A 55 6.96 -14.61 -14.26
C LYS A 55 6.29 -14.57 -15.63
N ALA A 56 5.41 -13.58 -15.88
CA ALA A 56 4.77 -13.42 -17.17
C ALA A 56 5.78 -13.15 -18.30
N LYS A 57 6.77 -12.28 -18.06
CA LYS A 57 7.87 -11.97 -18.99
C LYS A 57 8.75 -13.19 -19.29
N MET A 58 8.99 -14.05 -18.30
CA MET A 58 9.73 -15.31 -18.50
C MET A 58 9.01 -16.28 -19.42
N VAL A 59 7.67 -16.29 -19.40
CA VAL A 59 6.85 -17.15 -20.27
C VAL A 59 6.71 -16.54 -21.67
N GLU A 60 6.44 -15.23 -21.74
CA GLU A 60 6.29 -14.47 -22.99
C GLU A 60 7.13 -13.19 -22.91
N PRO A 61 8.24 -13.07 -23.67
CA PRO A 61 9.15 -11.93 -23.59
C PRO A 61 8.53 -10.55 -23.83
N LYS A 62 7.38 -10.48 -24.52
CA LYS A 62 6.63 -9.24 -24.74
C LYS A 62 5.71 -8.85 -23.58
N HIS A 63 5.58 -9.69 -22.55
CA HIS A 63 4.82 -9.37 -21.33
C HIS A 63 5.72 -8.77 -20.23
N GLY A 64 5.17 -8.55 -19.04
CA GLY A 64 5.87 -7.97 -17.90
C GLY A 64 5.45 -6.53 -17.56
N TYR A 65 4.33 -6.08 -18.10
CA TYR A 65 3.68 -4.80 -17.82
C TYR A 65 2.16 -5.01 -17.67
N ALA A 66 1.43 -4.01 -17.21
CA ALA A 66 -0.04 -4.07 -17.08
C ALA A 66 -0.71 -4.03 -18.47
N LEU A 67 -1.07 -5.21 -19.00
CA LEU A 67 -1.66 -5.33 -20.35
C LEU A 67 -3.01 -4.61 -20.49
N ASP A 68 -3.78 -4.56 -19.41
CA ASP A 68 -5.06 -3.89 -19.29
C ASP A 68 -4.95 -2.37 -19.25
N PHE A 69 -3.86 -1.82 -18.70
CA PHE A 69 -3.57 -0.38 -18.81
C PHE A 69 -3.57 0.07 -20.28
N VAL A 70 -2.91 -0.68 -21.16
CA VAL A 70 -2.88 -0.36 -22.60
C VAL A 70 -4.22 -0.64 -23.27
N SER A 71 -4.75 -1.86 -23.10
CA SER A 71 -5.89 -2.35 -23.90
C SER A 71 -7.27 -1.91 -23.43
N ARG A 72 -7.45 -1.67 -22.12
CA ARG A 72 -8.77 -1.39 -21.52
C ARG A 72 -8.88 0.03 -20.97
N VAL A 73 -7.78 0.59 -20.48
CA VAL A 73 -7.77 1.93 -19.87
C VAL A 73 -7.40 2.99 -20.90
N MET A 74 -6.19 2.91 -21.46
CA MET A 74 -5.67 3.94 -22.36
C MET A 74 -6.38 3.94 -23.71
N ALA A 75 -6.50 2.78 -24.36
CA ALA A 75 -7.11 2.67 -25.69
C ALA A 75 -8.42 3.48 -25.83
N PRO A 76 -9.48 3.30 -25.01
CA PRO A 76 -10.72 4.08 -25.18
C PRO A 76 -10.58 5.58 -24.87
N LEU A 77 -9.52 6.01 -24.18
CA LEU A 77 -9.35 7.39 -23.70
C LEU A 77 -8.37 8.24 -24.54
N LEU A 78 -7.52 7.62 -25.36
CA LEU A 78 -6.43 8.32 -26.08
C LEU A 78 -6.90 9.55 -26.86
N LYS A 79 -8.03 9.47 -27.58
CA LYS A 79 -8.58 10.62 -28.33
C LYS A 79 -8.94 11.76 -27.39
N LYS A 80 -9.59 11.46 -26.26
CA LYS A 80 -10.01 12.49 -25.32
C LYS A 80 -8.84 13.10 -24.56
N ILE A 81 -7.85 12.28 -24.22
CA ILE A 81 -6.57 12.69 -23.63
C ILE A 81 -5.86 13.67 -24.57
N ALA A 82 -5.77 13.35 -25.87
CA ALA A 82 -5.17 14.23 -26.87
C ALA A 82 -5.97 15.54 -27.04
N GLU A 83 -7.30 15.46 -27.15
CA GLU A 83 -8.18 16.65 -27.27
C GLU A 83 -8.00 17.62 -26.09
N LYS A 84 -7.96 17.08 -24.86
CA LYS A 84 -7.80 17.86 -23.63
C LYS A 84 -6.34 18.19 -23.30
N LYS A 85 -5.37 17.65 -24.05
CA LYS A 85 -3.93 17.76 -23.78
C LYS A 85 -3.55 17.32 -22.37
N ILE A 86 -4.19 16.24 -21.89
CA ILE A 86 -3.88 15.65 -20.59
C ILE A 86 -2.56 14.89 -20.71
N LYS A 87 -1.60 15.16 -19.83
CA LYS A 87 -0.37 14.36 -19.74
C LYS A 87 -0.61 13.14 -18.86
N VAL A 88 -0.03 12.00 -19.22
CA VAL A 88 -0.22 10.73 -18.49
C VAL A 88 1.10 10.24 -17.89
N ILE A 89 1.08 9.83 -16.63
CA ILE A 89 2.26 9.28 -15.95
C ILE A 89 1.87 7.96 -15.29
N SER A 90 2.59 6.88 -15.58
CA SER A 90 2.22 5.56 -15.05
C SER A 90 3.41 4.65 -14.85
N ASN A 91 3.42 3.95 -13.70
CA ASN A 91 4.33 2.84 -13.45
C ASN A 91 3.82 1.48 -14.00
N ALA A 92 2.81 1.49 -14.87
CA ALA A 92 2.26 0.30 -15.54
C ALA A 92 3.30 -0.51 -16.32
N GLY A 93 4.48 0.06 -16.60
CA GLY A 93 5.58 -0.61 -17.30
C GLY A 93 6.14 -1.82 -16.56
N GLY A 94 6.00 -1.88 -15.23
CA GLY A 94 6.40 -3.03 -14.42
C GLY A 94 7.87 -3.42 -14.65
N VAL A 95 8.12 -4.68 -15.00
CA VAL A 95 9.46 -5.20 -15.32
C VAL A 95 9.77 -5.18 -16.83
N ASN A 96 8.89 -4.62 -17.65
CA ASN A 96 9.09 -4.49 -19.09
C ASN A 96 8.50 -3.18 -19.65
N PRO A 97 8.99 -2.02 -19.19
CA PRO A 97 8.41 -0.73 -19.53
C PRO A 97 8.56 -0.38 -21.03
N LEU A 98 9.57 -0.92 -21.72
CA LEU A 98 9.72 -0.76 -23.17
C LEU A 98 8.64 -1.49 -23.97
N ALA A 99 8.26 -2.71 -23.57
CA ALA A 99 7.16 -3.42 -24.23
C ALA A 99 5.82 -2.72 -23.99
N CYS A 100 5.63 -2.10 -22.82
CA CYS A 100 4.46 -1.26 -22.55
C CYS A 100 4.39 -0.05 -23.50
N ARG A 101 5.52 0.66 -23.67
CA ARG A 101 5.64 1.76 -24.64
C ARG A 101 5.29 1.30 -26.05
N ASP A 102 5.88 0.21 -26.53
CA ASP A 102 5.67 -0.29 -27.90
C ASP A 102 4.20 -0.63 -28.16
N ALA A 103 3.55 -1.26 -27.19
CA ALA A 103 2.13 -1.58 -27.27
C ALA A 103 1.26 -0.32 -27.31
N LEU A 104 1.59 0.70 -26.51
CA LEU A 104 0.85 1.94 -26.46
C LEU A 104 1.06 2.79 -27.73
N GLN A 105 2.30 2.93 -28.20
CA GLN A 105 2.65 3.62 -29.45
C GLN A 105 1.94 3.01 -30.66
N LYS A 106 1.79 1.69 -30.69
CA LYS A 106 1.04 1.00 -31.74
C LYS A 106 -0.42 1.50 -31.78
N ILE A 107 -1.10 1.57 -30.63
CA ILE A 107 -2.51 2.02 -30.57
C ILE A 107 -2.63 3.52 -30.88
N ILE A 108 -1.70 4.35 -30.39
CA ILE A 108 -1.64 5.78 -30.71
C ILE A 108 -1.59 5.99 -32.23
N LYS A 109 -0.72 5.24 -32.92
CA LYS A 109 -0.60 5.28 -34.39
C LYS A 109 -1.86 4.77 -35.09
N GLU A 110 -2.46 3.68 -34.62
CA GLU A 110 -3.72 3.15 -35.16
C GLU A 110 -4.87 4.18 -35.07
N TYR A 111 -4.84 5.06 -34.07
CA TYR A 111 -5.83 6.13 -33.91
C TYR A 111 -5.47 7.43 -34.64
N GLY A 112 -4.32 7.48 -35.32
CA GLY A 112 -3.86 8.66 -36.05
C GLY A 112 -3.50 9.83 -35.13
N LEU A 113 -3.07 9.55 -33.90
CA LEU A 113 -2.64 10.56 -32.93
C LEU A 113 -1.10 10.71 -32.95
N ASP A 114 -0.63 11.87 -32.50
CA ASP A 114 0.80 12.21 -32.42
C ASP A 114 1.25 12.39 -30.95
N LEU A 115 0.78 11.50 -30.06
CA LEU A 115 1.15 11.52 -28.64
C LEU A 115 2.53 10.89 -28.45
N LYS A 116 3.42 11.61 -27.78
CA LYS A 116 4.80 11.20 -27.53
C LYS A 116 4.93 10.42 -26.22
N VAL A 117 5.57 9.26 -26.30
CA VAL A 117 5.73 8.34 -25.15
C VAL A 117 7.21 8.25 -24.77
N ALA A 118 7.52 8.63 -23.53
CA ALA A 118 8.82 8.44 -22.90
C ALA A 118 8.81 7.26 -21.92
N VAL A 119 9.97 6.67 -21.69
CA VAL A 119 10.14 5.57 -20.72
C VAL A 119 11.29 5.85 -19.77
N VAL A 120 11.03 5.83 -18.47
CA VAL A 120 12.07 5.86 -17.44
C VAL A 120 12.61 4.44 -17.22
N LEU A 121 13.94 4.29 -17.33
CA LEU A 121 14.68 3.06 -17.07
C LEU A 121 15.73 3.26 -15.98
N GLY A 122 16.30 2.13 -15.53
CA GLY A 122 17.40 2.08 -14.56
C GLY A 122 17.01 1.41 -13.25
N ASP A 123 15.71 1.20 -13.01
CA ASP A 123 15.21 0.54 -11.81
C ASP A 123 15.57 -0.95 -11.79
N ASP A 124 15.58 -1.64 -12.93
CA ASP A 124 15.90 -3.08 -13.01
C ASP A 124 17.39 -3.37 -12.75
N LEU A 125 17.65 -3.95 -11.58
CA LEU A 125 18.98 -4.38 -11.11
C LEU A 125 19.21 -5.88 -11.28
N LEU A 126 18.26 -6.63 -11.86
CA LEU A 126 18.41 -8.07 -12.10
C LEU A 126 19.69 -8.40 -12.91
N PRO A 127 20.08 -7.65 -13.95
CA PRO A 127 21.33 -7.89 -14.68
C PRO A 127 22.60 -7.73 -13.81
N LYS A 128 22.52 -7.03 -12.68
CA LYS A 128 23.63 -6.78 -11.75
C LYS A 128 23.67 -7.78 -10.59
N HIS A 129 22.77 -8.77 -10.53
CA HIS A 129 22.64 -9.68 -9.38
C HIS A 129 23.95 -10.39 -9.00
N GLU A 130 24.69 -10.93 -9.99
CA GLU A 130 25.98 -11.58 -9.73
C GLU A 130 27.02 -10.62 -9.14
N GLN A 131 27.03 -9.36 -9.55
CA GLN A 131 27.89 -8.33 -8.96
C GLN A 131 27.46 -8.02 -7.53
N LEU A 132 26.16 -7.88 -7.28
CA LEU A 132 25.61 -7.57 -5.96
C LEU A 132 25.93 -8.66 -4.92
N LYS A 133 25.98 -9.93 -5.31
CA LYS A 133 26.42 -11.03 -4.43
C LYS A 133 27.82 -10.84 -3.86
N SER A 134 28.71 -10.15 -4.58
CA SER A 134 30.07 -9.86 -4.10
C SER A 134 30.16 -8.67 -3.13
N GLN A 135 29.07 -7.93 -2.91
CA GLN A 135 29.03 -6.72 -2.08
C GLN A 135 28.54 -6.95 -0.64
N ASN A 136 28.36 -8.21 -0.21
CA ASN A 136 27.83 -8.56 1.11
C ASN A 136 26.52 -7.84 1.45
N ILE A 137 25.61 -7.74 0.46
CA ILE A 137 24.29 -7.15 0.64
C ILE A 137 23.49 -7.97 1.66
N GLN A 138 22.88 -7.25 2.60
CA GLN A 138 22.02 -7.82 3.64
C GLN A 138 20.60 -7.27 3.52
N GLU A 139 19.63 -8.09 3.91
CA GLU A 139 18.24 -7.68 4.06
C GLU A 139 18.17 -6.61 5.14
N MET A 140 17.54 -5.48 4.84
CA MET A 140 17.63 -4.27 5.66
C MET A 140 16.94 -4.35 7.02
N PHE A 141 16.09 -5.36 7.25
CA PHE A 141 15.37 -5.60 8.50
C PHE A 141 15.80 -6.88 9.21
N SER A 142 16.03 -7.97 8.46
CA SER A 142 16.36 -9.28 9.03
C SER A 142 17.87 -9.56 9.10
N GLY A 143 18.68 -8.84 8.32
CA GLY A 143 20.11 -9.11 8.18
C GLY A 143 20.45 -10.38 7.40
N GLU A 144 19.46 -11.03 6.78
CA GLU A 144 19.67 -12.21 5.94
C GLU A 144 20.53 -11.87 4.71
N ALA A 145 21.31 -12.85 4.24
CA ALA A 145 22.16 -12.68 3.06
C ALA A 145 21.31 -12.62 1.78
N LEU A 146 21.81 -11.90 0.76
CA LEU A 146 21.19 -11.84 -0.57
C LEU A 146 20.95 -13.26 -1.13
N PRO A 147 19.72 -13.60 -1.58
CA PRO A 147 19.42 -14.90 -2.13
C PRO A 147 20.26 -15.24 -3.38
N GLU A 148 20.60 -16.52 -3.54
CA GLU A 148 21.36 -17.00 -4.70
C GLU A 148 20.70 -16.66 -6.04
N GLN A 149 19.37 -16.76 -6.09
CA GLN A 149 18.56 -16.46 -7.27
C GLN A 149 17.38 -15.57 -6.89
N VAL A 150 17.10 -14.59 -7.73
CA VAL A 150 15.96 -13.69 -7.60
C VAL A 150 15.16 -13.68 -8.91
N ALA A 151 13.84 -13.55 -8.80
CA ALA A 151 12.91 -13.42 -9.92
C ALA A 151 12.78 -11.97 -10.42
N SER A 152 12.96 -10.99 -9.53
CA SER A 152 13.00 -9.56 -9.85
C SER A 152 13.89 -8.83 -8.84
N SER A 153 14.38 -7.65 -9.21
CA SER A 153 15.20 -6.79 -8.36
C SER A 153 15.10 -5.36 -8.89
N ASN A 154 14.28 -4.52 -8.24
CA ASN A 154 13.96 -3.19 -8.76
C ASN A 154 14.17 -2.11 -7.70
N ALA A 155 14.94 -1.08 -8.06
CA ALA A 155 15.14 0.11 -7.23
C ALA A 155 13.93 1.03 -7.30
N TYR A 156 13.57 1.65 -6.17
CA TYR A 156 12.51 2.65 -6.12
C TYR A 156 13.08 3.99 -6.57
N LEU A 157 12.90 4.31 -7.86
CA LEU A 157 13.34 5.59 -8.40
C LEU A 157 12.41 6.74 -7.95
N GLY A 158 12.94 7.96 -8.04
CA GLY A 158 12.24 9.20 -7.69
C GLY A 158 11.61 9.92 -8.89
N ALA A 159 11.17 11.15 -8.64
CA ALA A 159 10.45 12.01 -9.58
C ALA A 159 11.32 12.63 -10.67
N VAL A 160 12.63 12.76 -10.45
CA VAL A 160 13.56 13.49 -11.34
C VAL A 160 13.49 13.02 -12.80
N ALA A 161 13.59 11.71 -13.05
CA ALA A 161 13.57 11.18 -14.41
C ALA A 161 12.21 11.36 -15.12
N ILE A 162 11.12 11.35 -14.36
CA ILE A 162 9.78 11.61 -14.90
C ILE A 162 9.67 13.10 -15.28
N ARG A 163 10.16 14.00 -14.42
CA ARG A 163 10.20 15.45 -14.71
C ARG A 163 11.03 15.74 -15.96
N ASP A 164 12.24 15.17 -16.05
CA ASP A 164 13.12 15.35 -17.20
C ASP A 164 12.46 14.81 -18.50
N ALA A 165 11.71 13.71 -18.43
CA ALA A 165 10.94 13.21 -19.57
C ALA A 165 9.81 14.16 -20.00
N LEU A 166 9.13 14.81 -19.04
CA LEU A 166 8.13 15.84 -19.32
C LEU A 166 8.76 17.10 -19.94
N ASP A 167 9.95 17.50 -19.48
CA ASP A 167 10.73 18.62 -20.02
C ASP A 167 11.19 18.37 -21.47
N LEU A 168 11.48 17.10 -21.83
CA LEU A 168 11.73 16.68 -23.22
C LEU A 168 10.48 16.76 -24.12
N GLY A 169 9.30 17.01 -23.54
CA GLY A 169 8.05 17.16 -24.27
C GLY A 169 7.26 15.87 -24.43
N ALA A 170 7.43 14.89 -23.52
CA ALA A 170 6.57 13.72 -23.48
C ALA A 170 5.13 14.08 -23.08
N ASP A 171 4.16 13.46 -23.77
CA ASP A 171 2.74 13.50 -23.38
C ASP A 171 2.41 12.35 -22.42
N ILE A 172 3.13 11.23 -22.56
CA ILE A 172 2.95 10.03 -21.75
C ILE A 172 4.32 9.58 -21.23
N VAL A 173 4.45 9.40 -19.93
CA VAL A 173 5.66 8.84 -19.28
C VAL A 173 5.32 7.49 -18.67
N ILE A 174 6.00 6.45 -19.12
CA ILE A 174 5.90 5.09 -18.58
C ILE A 174 7.14 4.80 -17.74
N THR A 175 6.97 4.21 -16.55
CA THR A 175 8.09 3.82 -15.70
C THR A 175 8.03 2.33 -15.35
N GLY A 176 9.18 1.79 -14.94
CA GLY A 176 9.22 0.61 -14.06
C GLY A 176 8.91 1.00 -12.61
N ARG A 177 9.68 0.50 -11.65
CA ARG A 177 9.49 0.84 -10.24
C ARG A 177 9.95 2.26 -9.91
N VAL A 178 9.00 3.06 -9.43
CA VAL A 178 9.21 4.36 -8.78
C VAL A 178 8.51 4.30 -7.42
N VAL A 179 8.81 5.25 -6.51
CA VAL A 179 7.91 5.46 -5.38
C VAL A 179 6.57 6.02 -5.87
N ASP A 180 5.52 5.66 -5.16
CA ASP A 180 4.14 5.92 -5.56
C ASP A 180 3.87 7.43 -5.64
N SER A 181 4.44 8.22 -4.71
CA SER A 181 4.37 9.68 -4.75
C SER A 181 5.09 10.35 -5.92
N ALA A 182 6.03 9.66 -6.60
CA ALA A 182 6.84 10.26 -7.67
C ALA A 182 6.00 10.63 -8.89
N VAL A 183 4.93 9.88 -9.19
CA VAL A 183 4.05 10.17 -10.34
C VAL A 183 3.28 11.48 -10.16
N VAL A 184 3.15 11.96 -8.91
CA VAL A 184 2.51 13.24 -8.55
C VAL A 184 3.55 14.34 -8.31
N LEU A 185 4.69 14.04 -7.70
CA LEU A 185 5.75 15.02 -7.48
C LEU A 185 6.38 15.50 -8.79
N ALA A 186 6.62 14.60 -9.75
CA ALA A 186 7.26 14.92 -11.02
C ALA A 186 6.55 16.01 -11.87
N PRO A 187 5.22 15.96 -12.07
CA PRO A 187 4.55 17.04 -12.79
C PRO A 187 4.61 18.38 -12.06
N LEU A 188 4.69 18.40 -10.71
CA LEU A 188 4.86 19.65 -9.96
C LEU A 188 6.26 20.25 -10.15
N LEU A 189 7.29 19.40 -10.13
CA LEU A 189 8.66 19.81 -10.47
C LEU A 189 8.74 20.37 -11.90
N HIS A 190 8.04 19.74 -12.86
CA HIS A 190 7.97 20.21 -14.25
C HIS A 190 7.23 21.55 -14.39
N GLU A 191 6.07 21.69 -13.76
CA GLU A 191 5.20 22.84 -14.02
C GLU A 191 5.64 24.11 -13.30
N TYR A 192 6.18 23.96 -12.09
CA TYR A 192 6.65 25.07 -11.27
C TYR A 192 8.15 25.25 -11.27
N GLN A 193 8.90 24.34 -11.92
CA GLN A 193 10.36 24.41 -12.01
C GLN A 193 11.01 24.55 -10.61
N TRP A 194 10.44 23.87 -9.62
CA TRP A 194 10.97 23.87 -8.26
C TRP A 194 12.39 23.35 -8.22
N SER A 195 13.20 23.93 -7.33
CA SER A 195 14.56 23.44 -7.12
C SER A 195 14.52 22.08 -6.41
N LEU A 196 15.49 21.21 -6.72
CA LEU A 196 15.61 19.89 -6.09
C LEU A 196 16.10 19.96 -4.63
N ASP A 197 16.48 21.15 -4.16
CA ASP A 197 16.79 21.44 -2.75
C ASP A 197 15.68 22.23 -2.03
N ASP A 198 14.54 22.53 -2.69
CA ASP A 198 13.33 23.06 -2.05
C ASP A 198 12.58 21.95 -1.29
N TYR A 199 13.23 21.35 -0.28
CA TYR A 199 12.75 20.13 0.36
C TYR A 199 11.34 20.24 0.96
N ASP A 200 10.95 21.40 1.47
CA ASP A 200 9.58 21.63 1.96
C ASP A 200 8.55 21.46 0.84
N LYS A 201 8.82 21.98 -0.36
CA LYS A 201 7.93 21.81 -1.52
C LYS A 201 7.94 20.36 -2.01
N LEU A 202 9.11 19.70 -2.01
CA LEU A 202 9.21 18.29 -2.38
C LEU A 202 8.44 17.39 -1.41
N ALA A 203 8.50 17.68 -0.10
CA ALA A 203 7.73 16.97 0.92
C ALA A 203 6.23 17.22 0.78
N GLN A 204 5.82 18.46 0.52
CA GLN A 204 4.41 18.81 0.31
C GLN A 204 3.84 18.19 -0.97
N GLY A 205 4.60 18.18 -2.07
CA GLY A 205 4.23 17.49 -3.31
C GLY A 205 4.22 15.96 -3.17
N SER A 206 5.15 15.41 -2.38
CA SER A 206 5.15 13.98 -2.04
C SER A 206 3.94 13.58 -1.20
N LEU A 207 3.53 14.44 -0.25
CA LEU A 207 2.31 14.27 0.51
C LEU A 207 1.07 14.31 -0.38
N ALA A 208 1.02 15.20 -1.38
CA ALA A 208 -0.06 15.21 -2.36
C ALA A 208 -0.15 13.87 -3.10
N GLY A 209 0.99 13.27 -3.45
CA GLY A 209 1.07 11.91 -4.01
C GLY A 209 0.53 10.85 -3.06
N HIS A 210 1.05 10.82 -1.83
CA HIS A 210 0.63 9.90 -0.77
C HIS A 210 -0.88 9.96 -0.48
N VAL A 211 -1.48 11.14 -0.61
CA VAL A 211 -2.91 11.34 -0.35
C VAL A 211 -3.79 10.78 -1.48
N ILE A 212 -3.35 10.81 -2.73
CA ILE A 212 -4.18 10.37 -3.87
C ILE A 212 -3.82 8.98 -4.42
N GLU A 213 -2.75 8.37 -3.91
CA GLU A 213 -2.45 6.96 -4.20
C GLU A 213 -3.47 6.02 -3.53
N CYS A 214 -3.36 4.72 -3.80
CA CYS A 214 -4.21 3.69 -3.22
C CYS A 214 -5.73 3.84 -3.50
N GLY A 215 -6.09 4.49 -4.62
CA GLY A 215 -7.43 4.52 -5.18
C GLY A 215 -8.35 5.54 -4.51
N ALA A 216 -9.55 5.11 -4.09
CA ALA A 216 -10.58 6.00 -3.56
C ALA A 216 -10.48 6.24 -2.03
N GLN A 217 -9.35 5.97 -1.38
CA GLN A 217 -9.26 6.01 0.09
C GLN A 217 -9.50 7.41 0.68
N CYS A 218 -8.80 8.43 0.19
CA CYS A 218 -9.01 9.80 0.65
C CYS A 218 -10.38 10.39 0.25
N THR A 219 -11.10 9.72 -0.65
CA THR A 219 -12.48 10.05 -1.07
C THR A 219 -13.54 9.14 -0.43
N GLY A 220 -13.20 8.49 0.69
CA GLY A 220 -14.14 7.77 1.57
C GLY A 220 -14.14 6.25 1.39
N GLY A 221 -13.34 5.71 0.48
CA GLY A 221 -13.07 4.28 0.45
C GLY A 221 -12.36 3.86 1.73
N ASN A 222 -12.76 2.71 2.30
CA ASN A 222 -12.05 2.13 3.45
C ASN A 222 -11.99 3.03 4.72
N PHE A 223 -12.89 4.01 4.83
CA PHE A 223 -12.98 4.98 5.91
C PHE A 223 -13.62 4.39 7.18
N THR A 224 -13.17 4.81 8.38
CA THR A 224 -13.73 4.35 9.67
C THR A 224 -15.26 4.57 9.73
N ASP A 225 -15.74 5.78 9.43
CA ASP A 225 -17.17 6.11 9.46
C ASP A 225 -17.82 5.85 8.09
N TRP A 226 -17.65 4.64 7.56
CA TRP A 226 -18.09 4.24 6.21
C TRP A 226 -19.58 4.52 5.94
N GLN A 227 -20.43 4.56 6.98
CA GLN A 227 -21.85 4.84 6.87
C GLN A 227 -22.14 6.28 6.40
N LEU A 228 -21.18 7.20 6.56
CA LEU A 228 -21.29 8.57 6.06
C LEU A 228 -21.01 8.67 4.56
N VAL A 229 -20.46 7.62 3.96
CA VAL A 229 -20.06 7.59 2.55
C VAL A 229 -21.20 7.05 1.71
N GLN A 230 -21.59 7.80 0.68
CA GLN A 230 -22.67 7.44 -0.24
C GLN A 230 -22.13 7.08 -1.63
N GLY A 231 -22.87 6.28 -2.39
CA GLY A 231 -22.54 5.98 -3.79
C GLY A 231 -21.31 5.10 -3.99
N PHE A 232 -21.14 4.05 -3.16
CA PHE A 232 -20.04 3.08 -3.28
C PHE A 232 -19.94 2.41 -4.66
N ASP A 233 -21.05 2.31 -5.39
CA ASP A 233 -21.12 1.79 -6.76
C ASP A 233 -20.49 2.73 -7.80
N ASN A 234 -20.31 4.02 -7.46
CA ASN A 234 -19.73 5.04 -8.33
C ASN A 234 -18.83 6.01 -7.55
N MET A 235 -17.90 5.48 -6.74
CA MET A 235 -16.96 6.28 -5.96
C MET A 235 -16.16 7.24 -6.86
N GLY A 236 -16.06 8.50 -6.43
CA GLY A 236 -15.22 9.50 -7.10
C GLY A 236 -13.75 9.26 -6.79
N PHE A 237 -12.92 9.05 -7.82
CA PHE A 237 -11.47 8.95 -7.66
C PHE A 237 -10.84 10.33 -7.38
N PRO A 238 -9.73 10.38 -6.64
CA PRO A 238 -9.20 11.64 -6.13
C PRO A 238 -8.57 12.53 -7.20
N VAL A 239 -8.72 13.83 -6.98
CA VAL A 239 -8.00 14.90 -7.67
C VAL A 239 -7.35 15.79 -6.62
N VAL A 240 -6.10 16.18 -6.85
CA VAL A 240 -5.45 17.27 -6.11
C VAL A 240 -5.26 18.48 -7.01
N GLU A 241 -5.51 19.65 -6.43
CA GLU A 241 -5.29 20.95 -7.01
C GLU A 241 -4.14 21.61 -6.24
N VAL A 242 -2.93 21.60 -6.82
CA VAL A 242 -1.70 22.00 -6.15
C VAL A 242 -1.27 23.38 -6.61
N SER A 243 -0.99 24.28 -5.68
CA SER A 243 -0.48 25.63 -5.94
C SER A 243 1.05 25.64 -6.03
N GLU A 244 1.63 26.71 -6.56
CA GLU A 244 3.09 26.86 -6.71
C GLU A 244 3.86 26.82 -5.37
N ASP A 245 3.22 27.21 -4.26
CA ASP A 245 3.79 27.11 -2.92
C ASP A 245 3.79 25.68 -2.35
N GLY A 246 3.21 24.73 -3.08
CA GLY A 246 3.04 23.34 -2.71
C GLY A 246 1.74 23.05 -1.95
N SER A 247 1.04 24.05 -1.41
CA SER A 247 -0.24 23.82 -0.75
C SER A 247 -1.26 23.26 -1.75
N PHE A 248 -2.12 22.34 -1.30
CA PHE A 248 -3.03 21.67 -2.21
C PHE A 248 -4.41 21.44 -1.61
N VAL A 249 -5.40 21.27 -2.50
CA VAL A 249 -6.76 20.87 -2.16
C VAL A 249 -7.05 19.49 -2.73
N VAL A 250 -7.52 18.57 -1.88
CA VAL A 250 -8.06 17.28 -2.28
C VAL A 250 -9.53 17.44 -2.62
N THR A 251 -9.95 16.87 -3.74
CA THR A 251 -11.34 16.87 -4.22
C THR A 251 -11.64 15.59 -5.00
N LYS A 252 -12.88 15.45 -5.48
CA LYS A 252 -13.32 14.37 -6.37
C LYS A 252 -14.20 14.91 -7.50
N PRO A 253 -14.41 14.16 -8.60
CA PRO A 253 -15.31 14.57 -9.67
C PRO A 253 -16.75 14.84 -9.19
N GLN A 254 -17.38 15.88 -9.71
CA GLN A 254 -18.78 16.19 -9.40
C GLN A 254 -19.71 15.07 -9.93
N GLY A 255 -20.83 14.82 -9.24
CA GLY A 255 -21.82 13.82 -9.64
C GLY A 255 -21.41 12.36 -9.39
N THR A 256 -20.34 12.15 -8.62
CA THR A 256 -19.88 10.83 -8.17
C THR A 256 -20.21 10.61 -6.70
N GLY A 257 -20.16 9.35 -6.24
CA GLY A 257 -20.19 9.00 -4.81
C GLY A 257 -18.89 9.38 -4.09
N GLY A 258 -18.75 8.92 -2.85
CA GLY A 258 -17.61 9.21 -1.98
C GLY A 258 -17.80 10.44 -1.10
N LEU A 259 -16.88 10.60 -0.16
CA LEU A 259 -16.80 11.71 0.80
C LEU A 259 -15.35 12.21 0.86
N VAL A 260 -15.15 13.53 0.78
CA VAL A 260 -13.83 14.14 1.00
C VAL A 260 -13.98 15.06 2.19
N SER A 261 -13.40 14.64 3.30
CA SER A 261 -13.41 15.36 4.58
C SER A 261 -12.04 15.34 5.21
N THR A 262 -11.81 16.18 6.20
CA THR A 262 -10.55 16.15 6.97
C THR A 262 -10.26 14.76 7.54
N ALA A 263 -11.29 14.02 7.95
CA ALA A 263 -11.16 12.66 8.46
C ALA A 263 -10.73 11.64 7.38
N THR A 264 -11.35 11.66 6.19
CA THR A 264 -11.00 10.73 5.09
C THR A 264 -9.59 11.00 4.57
N VAL A 265 -9.19 12.27 4.50
CA VAL A 265 -7.83 12.65 4.10
C VAL A 265 -6.81 12.30 5.19
N ALA A 266 -7.13 12.53 6.47
CA ALA A 266 -6.25 12.18 7.59
C ALA A 266 -5.98 10.66 7.65
N GLU A 267 -7.00 9.82 7.49
CA GLU A 267 -6.83 8.36 7.47
C GLU A 267 -5.89 7.90 6.36
N GLN A 268 -5.99 8.50 5.16
CA GLN A 268 -5.06 8.19 4.09
C GLN A 268 -3.63 8.69 4.39
N ILE A 269 -3.48 9.85 5.02
CA ILE A 269 -2.16 10.36 5.42
C ILE A 269 -1.48 9.40 6.40
N VAL A 270 -2.20 8.77 7.32
CA VAL A 270 -1.59 7.84 8.30
C VAL A 270 -1.46 6.40 7.79
N TYR A 271 -1.91 6.10 6.58
CA TYR A 271 -1.89 4.74 6.01
C TYR A 271 -0.53 4.38 5.38
N GLU A 272 -0.03 3.17 5.66
CA GLU A 272 1.23 2.61 5.12
C GLU A 272 2.50 3.44 5.35
N ILE A 273 2.47 4.23 6.42
CA ILE A 273 3.60 5.04 6.87
C ILE A 273 4.32 4.37 8.04
N GLY A 274 5.63 4.18 7.87
CA GLY A 274 6.54 3.72 8.92
C GLY A 274 6.81 4.82 9.96
N ASN A 275 7.89 5.58 9.80
CA ASN A 275 8.14 6.78 10.59
C ASN A 275 7.56 8.01 9.88
N PRO A 276 6.42 8.59 10.31
CA PRO A 276 5.82 9.74 9.65
C PRO A 276 6.61 11.04 9.85
N GLN A 277 7.57 11.07 10.78
CA GLN A 277 8.41 12.23 11.08
C GLN A 277 9.70 12.23 10.24
N ALA A 278 9.96 11.14 9.52
CA ALA A 278 11.08 10.98 8.60
C ALA A 278 10.76 9.90 7.57
N TYR A 279 9.73 10.15 6.76
CA TYR A 279 9.32 9.26 5.69
C TYR A 279 10.35 9.33 4.55
N LEU A 280 11.14 8.26 4.42
CA LEU A 280 12.26 8.20 3.49
C LEU A 280 11.78 7.96 2.06
N LEU A 281 11.83 9.01 1.24
CA LEU A 281 11.59 8.93 -0.19
C LEU A 281 12.90 9.18 -0.97
N PRO A 282 12.98 8.75 -2.24
CA PRO A 282 14.14 8.97 -3.07
C PRO A 282 14.52 10.43 -3.27
N ASP A 283 13.54 11.33 -3.34
CA ASP A 283 13.75 12.75 -3.63
C ASP A 283 13.82 13.63 -2.37
N VAL A 284 13.23 13.19 -1.25
CA VAL A 284 13.15 13.96 0.00
C VAL A 284 12.95 13.03 1.21
N ILE A 285 13.44 13.41 2.38
CA ILE A 285 12.96 12.84 3.65
C ILE A 285 11.82 13.73 4.14
N ALA A 286 10.58 13.22 4.11
CA ALA A 286 9.39 14.00 4.43
C ALA A 286 9.01 13.86 5.92
N ASP A 287 8.63 14.97 6.52
CA ASP A 287 8.07 15.06 7.87
C ASP A 287 6.61 15.50 7.77
N PHE A 288 5.72 14.60 8.16
CA PHE A 288 4.27 14.80 8.16
C PHE A 288 3.70 15.13 9.56
N SER A 289 4.57 15.26 10.58
CA SER A 289 4.15 15.46 11.98
C SER A 289 3.32 16.72 12.22
N HIS A 290 3.53 17.76 11.41
CA HIS A 290 2.88 19.06 11.52
C HIS A 290 1.96 19.37 10.33
N VAL A 291 1.45 18.34 9.64
CA VAL A 291 0.46 18.53 8.58
C VAL A 291 -0.86 19.05 9.16
N HIS A 292 -1.44 20.03 8.49
CA HIS A 292 -2.73 20.63 8.84
C HIS A 292 -3.75 20.40 7.73
N LEU A 293 -4.98 20.08 8.14
CA LEU A 293 -6.13 19.84 7.26
C LEU A 293 -7.22 20.85 7.57
N GLU A 294 -7.75 21.49 6.53
CA GLU A 294 -8.83 22.46 6.63
C GLU A 294 -9.95 22.12 5.64
N GLN A 295 -11.18 22.01 6.12
CA GLN A 295 -12.34 21.87 5.23
C GLN A 295 -12.65 23.22 4.59
N VAL A 296 -12.33 23.38 3.30
CA VAL A 296 -12.48 24.65 2.57
C VAL A 296 -13.71 24.68 1.65
N GLY A 297 -14.47 23.58 1.60
CA GLY A 297 -15.73 23.48 0.87
C GLY A 297 -16.31 22.08 0.93
N GLU A 298 -17.49 21.89 0.34
CA GLU A 298 -18.07 20.56 0.18
C GLU A 298 -17.14 19.68 -0.67
N HIS A 299 -16.77 18.51 -0.14
CA HIS A 299 -15.80 17.60 -0.75
C HIS A 299 -14.43 18.23 -1.07
N ARG A 300 -14.01 19.26 -0.32
CA ARG A 300 -12.74 19.96 -0.55
C ARG A 300 -11.96 20.17 0.75
N VAL A 301 -10.77 19.61 0.81
CA VAL A 301 -9.88 19.68 1.98
C VAL A 301 -8.54 20.27 1.56
N ARG A 302 -8.17 21.39 2.17
CA ARG A 302 -6.84 22.00 2.01
C ARG A 302 -5.84 21.29 2.91
N VAL A 303 -4.65 21.02 2.38
CA VAL A 303 -3.55 20.35 3.07
C VAL A 303 -2.29 21.20 3.00
N THR A 304 -1.63 21.38 4.15
CA THR A 304 -0.39 22.17 4.31
C THR A 304 0.49 21.58 5.40
N GLY A 305 1.73 22.06 5.54
CA GLY A 305 2.56 21.83 6.72
C GLY A 305 3.53 20.66 6.65
N ALA A 306 3.62 19.95 5.51
CA ALA A 306 4.67 18.98 5.30
C ALA A 306 6.03 19.69 5.21
N LYS A 307 7.05 19.11 5.85
CA LYS A 307 8.42 19.63 5.85
C LYS A 307 9.38 18.61 5.27
N GLY A 308 10.48 19.07 4.70
CA GLY A 308 11.43 18.18 4.04
C GLY A 308 12.87 18.38 4.47
N GLN A 309 13.63 17.30 4.38
CA GLN A 309 15.09 17.30 4.50
C GLN A 309 15.71 16.61 3.28
N ALA A 310 17.01 16.81 3.10
CA ALA A 310 17.74 16.18 2.01
C ALA A 310 17.55 14.65 1.99
N PRO A 311 17.35 14.04 0.81
CA PRO A 311 17.19 12.59 0.69
C PRO A 311 18.45 11.85 1.10
N THR A 312 18.31 10.53 1.32
CA THR A 312 19.46 9.64 1.52
C THR A 312 20.30 9.49 0.23
N THR A 313 21.52 8.96 0.39
CA THR A 313 22.41 8.61 -0.72
C THR A 313 22.04 7.30 -1.43
N GLN A 314 21.03 6.59 -0.91
CA GLN A 314 20.67 5.23 -1.32
C GLN A 314 19.23 5.14 -1.78
N TYR A 315 18.97 4.24 -2.73
CA TYR A 315 17.63 3.76 -3.06
C TYR A 315 17.31 2.51 -2.26
N LYS A 316 16.04 2.35 -1.88
CA LYS A 316 15.50 1.02 -1.54
C LYS A 316 15.40 0.20 -2.81
N VAL A 317 15.76 -1.08 -2.72
CA VAL A 317 15.55 -2.09 -3.75
C VAL A 317 14.63 -3.17 -3.19
N SER A 318 13.62 -3.55 -3.95
CA SER A 318 12.83 -4.75 -3.68
C SER A 318 13.24 -5.85 -4.65
N ALA A 319 13.83 -6.91 -4.12
CA ALA A 319 14.06 -8.14 -4.84
C ALA A 319 13.07 -9.21 -4.40
N THR A 320 12.70 -10.10 -5.30
CA THR A 320 11.76 -11.18 -5.01
C THR A 320 12.37 -12.52 -5.35
N TYR A 321 12.19 -13.55 -4.53
CA TYR A 321 12.74 -14.89 -4.79
C TYR A 321 11.73 -16.00 -4.43
N PRO A 322 11.78 -17.16 -5.11
CA PRO A 322 10.90 -18.28 -4.80
C PRO A 322 11.25 -18.94 -3.45
N ASP A 323 10.23 -19.26 -2.65
CA ASP A 323 10.37 -19.89 -1.32
C ASP A 323 9.38 -21.06 -1.13
N GLY A 324 9.39 -21.98 -2.10
CA GLY A 324 8.53 -23.15 -2.11
C GLY A 324 7.11 -22.87 -2.59
N TYR A 325 6.15 -23.63 -2.05
CA TYR A 325 4.74 -23.59 -2.46
C TYR A 325 3.83 -23.50 -1.25
N ARG A 326 2.69 -22.83 -1.45
CA ARG A 326 1.57 -22.82 -0.51
C ARG A 326 0.31 -23.30 -1.17
N VAL A 327 -0.58 -23.84 -0.37
CA VAL A 327 -1.97 -24.11 -0.76
C VAL A 327 -2.88 -23.64 0.34
N LEU A 328 -3.95 -22.96 -0.06
CA LEU A 328 -5.01 -22.48 0.83
C LEU A 328 -6.32 -23.12 0.39
N VAL A 329 -7.11 -23.54 1.37
CA VAL A 329 -8.47 -24.03 1.17
C VAL A 329 -9.41 -23.33 2.13
N SER A 330 -10.63 -23.08 1.66
CA SER A 330 -11.74 -22.64 2.50
C SER A 330 -12.98 -23.48 2.25
N PHE A 331 -13.70 -23.84 3.31
CA PHE A 331 -14.98 -24.54 3.23
C PHE A 331 -15.91 -24.15 4.38
N LEU A 332 -17.22 -24.24 4.14
CA LEU A 332 -18.25 -23.96 5.13
C LEU A 332 -18.47 -25.18 6.03
N ILE A 333 -18.65 -24.93 7.33
CA ILE A 333 -19.25 -25.85 8.28
C ILE A 333 -20.53 -25.21 8.82
N ALA A 334 -21.66 -25.90 8.65
CA ALA A 334 -22.97 -25.39 9.06
C ALA A 334 -23.70 -26.35 10.02
N GLY A 335 -24.32 -25.82 11.07
CA GLY A 335 -25.09 -26.57 12.05
C GLY A 335 -24.63 -26.34 13.49
N ARG A 336 -25.15 -27.17 14.41
CA ARG A 336 -24.76 -27.12 15.83
C ARG A 336 -23.26 -27.41 15.97
N GLU A 337 -22.61 -26.73 16.92
CA GLU A 337 -21.19 -26.96 17.27
C GLU A 337 -20.25 -26.76 16.06
N ALA A 338 -20.61 -25.84 15.15
CA ALA A 338 -19.83 -25.60 13.93
C ALA A 338 -18.36 -25.25 14.23
N PRO A 339 -18.02 -24.42 15.24
CA PRO A 339 -16.62 -24.15 15.59
C PRO A 339 -15.84 -25.38 16.05
N GLN A 340 -16.44 -26.22 16.91
CA GLN A 340 -15.81 -27.44 17.42
C GLN A 340 -15.60 -28.45 16.29
N LYS A 341 -16.59 -28.63 15.41
CA LYS A 341 -16.47 -29.50 14.23
C LYS A 341 -15.40 -28.99 13.27
N ALA A 342 -15.36 -27.69 13.03
CA ALA A 342 -14.35 -27.04 12.19
C ALA A 342 -12.93 -27.35 12.68
N GLN A 343 -12.67 -27.17 13.98
CA GLN A 343 -11.37 -27.45 14.57
C GLN A 343 -11.00 -28.94 14.43
N VAL A 344 -11.90 -29.85 14.79
CA VAL A 344 -11.67 -31.30 14.68
C VAL A 344 -11.38 -31.73 13.23
N ILE A 345 -12.12 -31.18 12.25
CA ILE A 345 -11.89 -31.48 10.83
C ILE A 345 -10.53 -30.95 10.38
N ALA A 346 -10.17 -29.71 10.72
CA ALA A 346 -8.90 -29.11 10.34
C ALA A 346 -7.71 -29.90 10.89
N ASP A 347 -7.75 -30.24 12.19
CA ASP A 347 -6.72 -31.03 12.85
C ASP A 347 -6.60 -32.43 12.25
N ALA A 348 -7.73 -33.08 11.96
CA ALA A 348 -7.75 -34.42 11.35
C ALA A 348 -7.15 -34.42 9.93
N ILE A 349 -7.43 -33.41 9.11
CA ILE A 349 -6.83 -33.26 7.78
C ILE A 349 -5.31 -33.09 7.91
N LEU A 350 -4.85 -32.15 8.74
CA LEU A 350 -3.42 -31.88 8.91
C LEU A 350 -2.67 -33.10 9.45
N ALA A 351 -3.18 -33.72 10.52
CA ALA A 351 -2.58 -34.91 11.11
C ALA A 351 -2.51 -36.09 10.13
N LYS A 352 -3.56 -36.30 9.31
CA LYS A 352 -3.53 -37.32 8.25
C LYS A 352 -2.43 -37.02 7.23
N CYS A 353 -2.37 -35.78 6.75
CA CYS A 353 -1.37 -35.38 5.76
C CYS A 353 0.06 -35.57 6.29
N GLU A 354 0.36 -35.07 7.48
CA GLU A 354 1.70 -35.19 8.09
C GLU A 354 2.10 -36.64 8.33
N ARG A 355 1.18 -37.48 8.81
CA ARG A 355 1.43 -38.91 8.97
C ARG A 355 1.81 -39.59 7.65
N VAL A 356 1.12 -39.27 6.55
CA VAL A 356 1.41 -39.85 5.23
C VAL A 356 2.72 -39.29 4.64
N LEU A 357 3.02 -38.00 4.84
CA LEU A 357 4.31 -37.42 4.45
C LEU A 357 5.46 -38.13 5.17
N ALA A 358 5.34 -38.34 6.48
CA ALA A 358 6.33 -39.06 7.28
C ALA A 358 6.52 -40.51 6.82
N MET A 359 5.43 -41.24 6.50
CA MET A 359 5.50 -42.60 5.94
C MET A 359 6.23 -42.65 4.59
N ARG A 360 6.27 -41.53 3.86
CA ARG A 360 6.97 -41.39 2.57
C ARG A 360 8.34 -40.73 2.70
N SER A 361 8.84 -40.53 3.91
CA SER A 361 10.10 -39.81 4.18
C SER A 361 10.15 -38.41 3.58
N VAL A 362 8.98 -37.75 3.46
CA VAL A 362 8.87 -36.35 3.06
C VAL A 362 8.81 -35.50 4.33
N LEU A 363 9.50 -34.35 4.33
CA LEU A 363 9.47 -33.40 5.44
C LEU A 363 8.02 -32.96 5.75
N PRO A 364 7.73 -32.58 7.01
CA PRO A 364 6.44 -32.01 7.37
C PRO A 364 6.25 -30.64 6.71
N PHE A 365 5.03 -30.10 6.78
CA PHE A 365 4.77 -28.71 6.37
C PHE A 365 5.65 -27.75 7.16
N SER A 366 6.31 -26.82 6.47
CA SER A 366 7.19 -25.84 7.11
C SER A 366 6.39 -24.79 7.88
N GLU A 367 5.18 -24.49 7.41
CA GLU A 367 4.24 -23.58 8.06
C GLU A 367 2.81 -24.10 7.86
N LYS A 368 1.96 -23.89 8.87
CA LYS A 368 0.54 -24.28 8.89
C LYS A 368 -0.26 -23.15 9.51
N SER A 369 -1.45 -22.88 8.97
CA SER A 369 -2.37 -21.88 9.51
C SER A 369 -3.80 -22.37 9.40
N VAL A 370 -4.51 -22.40 10.53
CA VAL A 370 -5.95 -22.71 10.62
C VAL A 370 -6.63 -21.49 11.20
N GLU A 371 -7.64 -20.97 10.50
CA GLU A 371 -8.42 -19.82 10.91
C GLU A 371 -9.91 -20.15 10.69
N ILE A 372 -10.74 -19.96 11.72
CA ILE A 372 -12.16 -20.29 11.68
C ILE A 372 -12.95 -18.97 11.67
N LEU A 373 -13.38 -18.55 10.50
CA LEU A 373 -14.12 -17.30 10.34
C LEU A 373 -15.56 -17.47 10.82
N GLY A 374 -16.06 -16.46 11.53
CA GLY A 374 -17.37 -16.49 12.19
C GLY A 374 -17.29 -16.70 13.72
N ILE A 375 -16.09 -16.83 14.29
CA ILE A 375 -15.85 -16.85 15.74
C ILE A 375 -14.83 -15.80 16.20
N GLU A 376 -14.68 -14.72 15.42
CA GLU A 376 -13.74 -13.64 15.73
C GLU A 376 -12.27 -14.09 15.88
N SER A 377 -11.82 -15.10 15.10
CA SER A 377 -10.40 -15.55 15.12
C SER A 377 -9.39 -14.41 14.88
N THR A 378 -9.80 -13.33 14.23
CA THR A 378 -8.96 -12.16 14.00
C THR A 378 -8.72 -11.32 15.27
N TYR A 379 -9.51 -11.47 16.33
CA TYR A 379 -9.39 -10.71 17.57
C TYR A 379 -8.54 -11.39 18.66
N GLY A 380 -8.04 -12.60 18.42
CA GLY A 380 -7.19 -13.30 19.38
C GLY A 380 -7.87 -13.50 20.73
N GLU A 381 -7.23 -13.09 21.82
CA GLU A 381 -7.77 -13.19 23.18
C GLU A 381 -8.95 -12.23 23.43
N HIS A 382 -9.15 -11.24 22.55
CA HIS A 382 -10.24 -10.27 22.63
C HIS A 382 -11.51 -10.73 21.90
N ALA A 383 -11.49 -11.92 21.30
CA ALA A 383 -12.65 -12.50 20.65
C ALA A 383 -13.81 -12.70 21.64
N GLN A 384 -14.99 -12.25 21.26
CA GLN A 384 -16.23 -12.52 21.98
C GLN A 384 -16.74 -13.92 21.65
N THR A 385 -17.34 -14.60 22.64
CA THR A 385 -17.82 -15.97 22.45
C THR A 385 -19.03 -15.99 21.52
N LEU A 386 -18.82 -16.41 20.27
CA LEU A 386 -19.89 -16.63 19.30
C LEU A 386 -20.26 -18.10 19.19
N ASN A 387 -21.51 -18.42 19.52
CA ASN A 387 -22.12 -19.74 19.25
C ASN A 387 -22.60 -19.83 17.80
N SER A 388 -21.69 -19.57 16.86
CA SER A 388 -21.98 -19.54 15.43
C SER A 388 -22.41 -20.90 14.93
N ARG A 389 -23.49 -20.93 14.15
CA ARG A 389 -23.96 -22.14 13.46
C ARG A 389 -23.40 -22.22 12.04
N GLU A 390 -22.67 -21.22 11.60
CA GLU A 390 -22.06 -21.17 10.27
C GLU A 390 -20.67 -20.58 10.45
N VAL A 391 -19.66 -21.34 10.05
CA VAL A 391 -18.26 -20.89 10.08
C VAL A 391 -17.56 -21.28 8.79
N VAL A 392 -16.62 -20.46 8.35
CA VAL A 392 -15.73 -20.80 7.23
C VAL A 392 -14.40 -21.24 7.82
N VAL A 393 -14.03 -22.49 7.57
CA VAL A 393 -12.71 -23.00 7.92
C VAL A 393 -11.77 -22.62 6.81
N LYS A 394 -10.68 -21.93 7.15
CA LYS A 394 -9.56 -21.70 6.25
C LYS A 394 -8.36 -22.47 6.78
N ILE A 395 -7.76 -23.28 5.91
CA ILE A 395 -6.52 -24.00 6.21
C ILE A 395 -5.50 -23.63 5.13
N ALA A 396 -4.29 -23.28 5.54
CA ALA A 396 -3.17 -23.07 4.65
C ALA A 396 -1.96 -23.85 5.13
N VAL A 397 -1.21 -24.42 4.18
CA VAL A 397 0.06 -25.08 4.45
C VAL A 397 1.11 -24.61 3.45
N LYS A 398 2.36 -24.61 3.90
CA LYS A 398 3.55 -24.32 3.08
C LYS A 398 4.50 -25.51 3.07
N HIS A 399 5.10 -25.76 1.92
CA HIS A 399 6.08 -26.82 1.74
C HIS A 399 7.00 -26.53 0.55
N MET A 400 8.26 -26.98 0.60
CA MET A 400 9.20 -26.80 -0.52
C MET A 400 8.81 -27.58 -1.78
N PHE A 401 8.23 -28.77 -1.61
CA PHE A 401 7.71 -29.58 -2.71
C PHE A 401 6.24 -29.29 -3.00
N LYS A 402 5.94 -28.97 -4.25
CA LYS A 402 4.58 -28.72 -4.76
C LYS A 402 3.68 -29.93 -4.56
N GLU A 403 4.22 -31.13 -4.70
CA GLU A 403 3.52 -32.41 -4.60
C GLU A 403 2.95 -32.64 -3.20
N ALA A 404 3.67 -32.20 -2.15
CA ALA A 404 3.16 -32.26 -0.78
C ALA A 404 1.96 -31.34 -0.58
N CYS A 405 1.99 -30.13 -1.15
CA CYS A 405 0.84 -29.21 -1.16
C CYS A 405 -0.34 -29.79 -1.95
N MET A 406 -0.06 -30.41 -3.11
CA MET A 406 -1.11 -31.03 -3.93
C MET A 406 -1.73 -32.27 -3.29
N PHE A 407 -0.95 -33.00 -2.47
CA PHE A 407 -1.47 -34.06 -1.63
C PHE A 407 -2.40 -33.51 -0.55
N PHE A 408 -1.99 -32.47 0.19
CA PHE A 408 -2.92 -31.78 1.10
C PHE A 408 -4.22 -31.36 0.39
N ALA A 409 -4.12 -30.79 -0.82
CA ALA A 409 -5.28 -30.38 -1.61
C ALA A 409 -6.22 -31.56 -1.98
N SER A 410 -5.70 -32.78 -2.16
CA SER A 410 -6.55 -33.95 -2.43
C SER A 410 -7.28 -34.45 -1.19
N GLU A 411 -6.75 -34.19 -0.01
CA GLU A 411 -7.32 -34.69 1.25
C GLU A 411 -8.50 -33.88 1.79
N ILE A 412 -8.85 -32.78 1.11
CA ILE A 412 -10.00 -31.94 1.50
C ILE A 412 -11.33 -32.62 1.20
N ALA A 413 -11.51 -33.13 -0.03
CA ALA A 413 -12.82 -33.61 -0.47
C ALA A 413 -13.35 -34.79 0.37
N GLN A 414 -12.46 -35.71 0.76
CA GLN A 414 -12.80 -36.86 1.61
C GLN A 414 -13.31 -36.46 3.01
N ALA A 415 -13.00 -35.25 3.50
CA ALA A 415 -13.53 -34.77 4.77
C ALA A 415 -15.07 -34.67 4.74
N SER A 416 -15.65 -34.41 3.56
CA SER A 416 -17.12 -34.32 3.37
C SER A 416 -17.85 -35.64 3.63
N THR A 417 -17.17 -36.78 3.50
CA THR A 417 -17.79 -38.11 3.64
C THR A 417 -17.18 -38.93 4.78
N GLY A 418 -15.97 -38.59 5.24
CA GLY A 418 -15.20 -39.36 6.20
C GLY A 418 -14.95 -38.69 7.55
N MET A 419 -15.48 -37.48 7.77
CA MET A 419 -15.28 -36.71 9.02
C MET A 419 -16.62 -36.17 9.56
N ALA A 420 -16.56 -35.21 10.50
CA ALA A 420 -17.75 -34.65 11.12
C ALA A 420 -18.73 -34.07 10.08
N PRO A 421 -20.06 -34.14 10.33
CA PRO A 421 -21.07 -33.78 9.33
C PRO A 421 -21.09 -32.28 9.05
N ALA A 422 -21.70 -31.96 7.92
CA ALA A 422 -22.07 -30.61 7.47
C ALA A 422 -20.92 -29.72 6.98
N LEU A 423 -19.85 -30.34 6.48
CA LEU A 423 -18.95 -29.71 5.52
C LEU A 423 -19.69 -29.51 4.20
N ALA A 424 -19.74 -28.25 3.76
CA ALA A 424 -20.34 -27.84 2.50
C ALA A 424 -19.46 -26.81 1.79
N GLY A 425 -19.69 -26.61 0.49
CA GLY A 425 -19.17 -25.46 -0.26
C GLY A 425 -17.66 -25.27 -0.15
N ILE A 426 -16.86 -26.21 -0.69
CA ILE A 426 -15.42 -25.98 -0.87
C ILE A 426 -15.26 -24.80 -1.84
N VAL A 427 -14.83 -23.66 -1.30
CA VAL A 427 -14.78 -22.38 -2.02
C VAL A 427 -13.71 -22.48 -3.10
N GLY A 428 -14.07 -22.17 -4.35
CA GLY A 428 -13.15 -22.24 -5.49
C GLY A 428 -12.83 -23.67 -5.98
N GLY A 429 -13.49 -24.70 -5.46
CA GLY A 429 -13.31 -26.10 -5.86
C GLY A 429 -12.02 -26.71 -5.30
N ARG A 430 -11.38 -27.62 -6.06
CA ARG A 430 -10.14 -28.28 -5.59
C ARG A 430 -9.01 -27.25 -5.46
N PRO A 431 -8.36 -27.13 -4.28
CA PRO A 431 -7.29 -26.16 -4.07
C PRO A 431 -6.12 -26.36 -5.03
N LYS A 432 -5.50 -25.25 -5.44
CA LYS A 432 -4.30 -25.26 -6.29
C LYS A 432 -3.09 -24.79 -5.49
N ALA A 433 -1.99 -25.50 -5.61
CA ALA A 433 -0.71 -25.03 -5.09
C ALA A 433 -0.23 -23.81 -5.91
N SER A 434 0.21 -22.78 -5.20
CA SER A 434 0.80 -21.57 -5.75
C SER A 434 2.24 -21.41 -5.24
N PRO A 435 3.17 -20.88 -6.06
CA PRO A 435 4.50 -20.53 -5.56
C PRO A 435 4.40 -19.50 -4.45
N VAL A 436 5.21 -19.65 -3.40
CA VAL A 436 5.46 -18.58 -2.43
C VAL A 436 6.61 -17.75 -2.96
N ILE A 437 6.44 -16.45 -2.94
CA ILE A 437 7.48 -15.50 -3.33
C ILE A 437 7.78 -14.66 -2.09
N LYS A 438 9.06 -14.57 -1.72
CA LYS A 438 9.50 -13.73 -0.60
C LYS A 438 10.10 -12.43 -1.12
N LEU A 439 9.91 -11.39 -0.33
CA LEU A 439 10.52 -10.09 -0.52
C LEU A 439 11.88 -10.08 0.20
N PHE A 440 12.89 -9.56 -0.47
CA PHE A 440 14.19 -9.22 0.08
C PHE A 440 14.43 -7.74 -0.19
N SER A 441 14.42 -6.90 0.86
CA SER A 441 14.62 -5.46 0.72
C SER A 441 16.05 -5.09 1.11
N PHE A 442 16.72 -4.28 0.30
CA PHE A 442 18.06 -3.79 0.61
C PHE A 442 18.27 -2.38 0.09
N LEU A 443 19.38 -1.76 0.49
CA LEU A 443 19.76 -0.41 0.06
C LEU A 443 20.92 -0.47 -0.94
N ILE A 444 20.87 0.36 -1.98
CA ILE A 444 21.96 0.52 -2.95
C ILE A 444 22.28 2.00 -3.13
N ASP A 445 23.56 2.36 -3.26
CA ASP A 445 23.94 3.74 -3.54
C ASP A 445 23.38 4.20 -4.89
N LYS A 446 22.82 5.42 -4.90
CA LYS A 446 22.27 6.04 -6.12
C LYS A 446 23.28 6.10 -7.27
N ASN A 447 24.57 6.25 -6.94
CA ASN A 447 25.67 6.25 -7.93
C ASN A 447 25.89 4.91 -8.65
N GLN A 448 25.36 3.81 -8.12
CA GLN A 448 25.43 2.49 -8.75
C GLN A 448 24.22 2.22 -9.66
N VAL A 449 23.25 3.13 -9.75
CA VAL A 449 22.03 3.02 -10.53
C VAL A 449 22.07 4.02 -11.68
N ASN A 450 22.10 3.51 -12.92
CA ASN A 450 22.15 4.34 -14.12
C ASN A 450 20.72 4.62 -14.57
N VAL A 451 20.20 5.79 -14.23
CA VAL A 451 18.85 6.22 -14.61
C VAL A 451 18.91 6.88 -15.98
N GLU A 452 18.01 6.47 -16.88
CA GLU A 452 17.94 6.99 -18.24
C GLU A 452 16.49 7.09 -18.72
N ILE A 453 16.27 7.92 -19.74
CA ILE A 453 15.00 8.06 -20.43
C ILE A 453 15.15 7.53 -21.84
N ASP A 454 14.24 6.63 -22.24
CA ASP A 454 13.96 6.35 -23.64
C ASP A 454 12.99 7.40 -24.17
N PHE A 455 13.36 8.16 -25.19
CA PHE A 455 12.45 9.07 -25.86
C PHE A 455 12.81 9.20 -27.33
N ASP A 456 11.82 9.05 -28.22
CA ASP A 456 11.99 9.12 -29.68
C ASP A 456 13.18 8.29 -30.23
N GLY A 457 13.39 7.09 -29.65
CA GLY A 457 14.46 6.17 -30.04
C GLY A 457 15.85 6.58 -29.57
N GLN A 458 15.96 7.60 -28.72
CA GLN A 458 17.20 8.07 -28.10
C GLN A 458 17.23 7.75 -26.60
N ARG A 459 18.44 7.61 -26.07
CA ARG A 459 18.71 7.43 -24.64
C ARG A 459 19.24 8.72 -24.06
N HIS A 460 18.56 9.26 -23.06
CA HIS A 460 18.98 10.44 -22.32
C HIS A 460 19.38 10.04 -20.91
N ALA A 461 20.64 10.26 -20.53
CA ALA A 461 21.09 10.03 -19.17
C ALA A 461 20.43 11.07 -18.24
N VAL A 462 19.97 10.63 -17.07
CA VAL A 462 19.38 11.50 -16.05
C VAL A 462 20.40 11.76 -14.95
N GLU A 463 20.59 13.03 -14.60
CA GLU A 463 21.46 13.40 -13.47
C GLU A 463 20.65 13.35 -12.17
N ILE A 464 20.95 12.35 -11.34
CA ILE A 464 20.36 12.22 -10.01
C ILE A 464 21.17 13.04 -9.00
N PRO A 465 20.55 13.96 -8.23
CA PRO A 465 21.24 14.72 -7.21
C PRO A 465 21.93 13.81 -6.19
N LYS A 466 23.20 14.09 -5.93
CA LYS A 466 23.98 13.40 -4.92
C LYS A 466 23.77 14.08 -3.58
N SER A 467 23.11 13.37 -2.66
CA SER A 467 23.14 13.77 -1.25
C SER A 467 24.55 13.54 -0.68
N VAL A 468 24.99 14.39 0.24
CA VAL A 468 26.37 14.41 0.75
C VAL A 468 26.49 14.08 2.24
N SER A 469 25.39 13.87 2.97
CA SER A 469 25.47 13.48 4.38
C SER A 469 24.28 12.67 4.87
N ALA A 470 24.54 11.73 5.79
CA ALA A 470 23.51 11.10 6.59
C ALA A 470 22.81 12.15 7.47
N GLN A 471 21.52 12.37 7.25
CA GLN A 471 20.69 13.26 8.07
C GLN A 471 20.38 12.60 9.41
N LYS A 472 20.41 13.37 10.49
CA LYS A 472 19.98 12.88 11.80
C LYS A 472 18.46 12.93 11.88
N ILE A 473 17.84 11.75 11.88
CA ILE A 473 16.40 11.63 12.11
C ILE A 473 16.12 11.90 13.59
N ASN A 474 15.42 13.00 13.88
CA ASN A 474 14.97 13.34 15.23
C ASN A 474 13.52 12.91 15.38
N THR A 475 13.24 12.10 16.39
CA THR A 475 11.87 11.76 16.77
C THR A 475 11.35 12.79 17.76
N LEU A 476 10.13 13.28 17.55
CA LEU A 476 9.41 14.14 18.48
C LEU A 476 9.22 13.40 19.81
N ALA A 477 9.31 14.16 20.91
CA ALA A 477 8.94 13.66 22.22
C ALA A 477 7.44 13.37 22.28
N THR A 478 7.06 12.41 23.11
CA THR A 478 5.65 12.16 23.47
C THR A 478 5.05 13.43 24.08
N GLY A 479 3.84 13.80 23.63
CA GLY A 479 3.11 14.95 24.19
C GLY A 479 2.55 14.68 25.59
N GLU A 480 1.77 15.62 26.15
CA GLU A 480 1.19 15.45 27.49
C GLU A 480 0.10 14.37 27.50
N SER A 481 0.22 13.39 28.40
CA SER A 481 -0.82 12.38 28.64
C SER A 481 -1.77 12.85 29.74
N ALA A 482 -3.05 12.50 29.62
CA ALA A 482 -4.02 12.73 30.69
C ALA A 482 -3.65 11.92 31.96
N VAL A 483 -4.00 12.46 33.13
CA VAL A 483 -3.87 11.79 34.42
C VAL A 483 -5.26 11.38 34.89
N TYR A 484 -5.50 10.07 35.01
CA TYR A 484 -6.77 9.53 35.48
C TYR A 484 -7.07 9.99 36.91
N GLN A 485 -8.26 10.57 37.12
CA GLN A 485 -8.78 11.02 38.41
C GLN A 485 -9.74 10.00 39.03
N GLY A 486 -10.17 8.99 38.27
CA GLY A 486 -11.03 7.90 38.74
C GLY A 486 -12.53 8.11 38.50
N ASP A 487 -12.92 9.23 37.88
CA ASP A 487 -14.28 9.54 37.42
C ASP A 487 -14.47 9.31 35.91
N GLU A 488 -13.44 8.82 35.22
CA GLU A 488 -13.52 8.47 33.81
C GLU A 488 -14.42 7.25 33.56
N ILE A 489 -15.06 7.23 32.41
CA ILE A 489 -15.80 6.07 31.91
C ILE A 489 -14.99 5.35 30.84
N GLU A 490 -15.24 4.06 30.68
CA GLU A 490 -14.60 3.24 29.66
C GLU A 490 -15.49 3.18 28.40
N VAL A 491 -14.90 3.48 27.25
CA VAL A 491 -15.53 3.42 25.93
C VAL A 491 -14.59 2.72 24.93
N PRO A 492 -15.10 2.07 23.86
CA PRO A 492 -14.23 1.60 22.80
C PRO A 492 -13.59 2.80 22.09
N LEU A 493 -12.33 2.63 21.66
CA LEU A 493 -11.54 3.68 21.01
C LEU A 493 -12.27 4.33 19.81
N ILE A 494 -13.10 3.59 19.09
CA ILE A 494 -13.89 4.09 17.94
C ILE A 494 -14.76 5.31 18.26
N GLU A 495 -15.23 5.45 19.50
CA GLU A 495 -16.07 6.59 19.93
C GLU A 495 -15.30 7.92 19.94
N ILE A 496 -13.98 7.85 20.08
CA ILE A 496 -13.12 9.03 20.22
C ILE A 496 -12.03 9.13 19.14
N ALA A 497 -11.88 8.12 18.28
CA ALA A 497 -10.88 8.11 17.23
C ALA A 497 -11.38 7.54 15.89
N HIS A 498 -10.71 7.97 14.83
CA HIS A 498 -10.63 7.29 13.54
C HIS A 498 -9.33 6.49 13.48
N ALA A 499 -9.26 5.43 12.68
CA ALA A 499 -8.00 4.70 12.52
C ALA A 499 -7.87 4.02 11.16
N ARG A 500 -6.61 3.91 10.70
CA ARG A 500 -6.26 3.27 9.43
C ARG A 500 -5.01 2.43 9.57
N SER A 501 -4.97 1.28 8.90
CA SER A 501 -3.83 0.37 8.93
C SER A 501 -3.49 -0.18 7.55
N GLY A 502 -2.23 -0.54 7.38
CA GLY A 502 -1.73 -1.16 6.16
C GLY A 502 -0.39 -1.83 6.38
N ASP A 503 0.17 -2.40 5.31
CA ASP A 503 1.42 -3.15 5.39
C ASP A 503 2.64 -2.29 5.06
N LYS A 504 3.78 -2.66 5.67
CA LYS A 504 5.10 -2.17 5.30
C LYS A 504 6.06 -3.35 5.25
N GLY A 505 6.00 -4.12 4.18
CA GLY A 505 6.74 -5.39 4.07
C GLY A 505 6.17 -6.44 5.03
N ASN A 506 6.96 -6.86 6.02
CA ASN A 506 6.49 -7.79 7.07
C ASN A 506 5.92 -7.06 8.32
N HIS A 507 5.96 -5.74 8.34
CA HIS A 507 5.42 -4.91 9.41
C HIS A 507 4.01 -4.43 9.04
N SER A 508 3.23 -3.99 10.02
CA SER A 508 1.95 -3.29 9.78
C SER A 508 1.89 -2.02 10.59
N ASN A 509 1.40 -0.93 9.99
CA ASN A 509 1.20 0.32 10.71
C ASN A 509 -0.26 0.48 11.11
N ILE A 510 -0.51 1.16 12.24
CA ILE A 510 -1.84 1.59 12.65
C ILE A 510 -1.76 3.07 13.03
N GLY A 511 -2.36 3.94 12.23
CA GLY A 511 -2.58 5.33 12.56
C GLY A 511 -3.90 5.51 13.32
N VAL A 512 -3.87 6.25 14.41
CA VAL A 512 -5.04 6.58 15.26
C VAL A 512 -5.16 8.09 15.35
N ILE A 513 -6.28 8.64 14.92
CA ILE A 513 -6.55 10.07 14.82
C ILE A 513 -7.66 10.43 15.79
N ALA A 514 -7.41 11.36 16.71
CA ALA A 514 -8.42 11.81 17.65
C ALA A 514 -9.54 12.57 16.92
N ARG A 515 -10.81 12.22 17.17
CA ARG A 515 -11.98 12.92 16.60
C ARG A 515 -12.06 14.38 17.04
N LYS A 516 -11.58 14.68 18.25
CA LYS A 516 -11.41 16.02 18.81
C LYS A 516 -10.01 16.11 19.42
N ALA A 517 -9.38 17.29 19.34
CA ALA A 517 -8.05 17.50 19.92
C ALA A 517 -7.99 17.15 21.43
N ASP A 518 -9.07 17.46 22.16
CA ASP A 518 -9.19 17.19 23.60
C ASP A 518 -9.19 15.70 23.97
N TYR A 519 -9.43 14.80 23.00
CA TYR A 519 -9.35 13.35 23.23
C TYR A 519 -7.91 12.83 23.17
N LEU A 520 -7.00 13.52 22.49
CA LEU A 520 -5.64 13.04 22.25
C LEU A 520 -4.85 12.75 23.54
N PRO A 521 -4.89 13.58 24.60
CA PRO A 521 -4.20 13.26 25.86
C PRO A 521 -4.68 11.94 26.51
N TRP A 522 -5.97 11.60 26.38
CA TRP A 522 -6.56 10.36 26.90
C TRP A 522 -6.18 9.16 26.04
N ILE A 523 -6.25 9.31 24.71
CA ILE A 523 -5.78 8.30 23.76
C ILE A 523 -4.29 8.02 23.99
N ARG A 524 -3.46 9.05 24.19
CA ARG A 524 -2.02 8.90 24.47
C ARG A 524 -1.74 8.17 25.79
N ALA A 525 -2.56 8.41 26.82
CA ALA A 525 -2.47 7.74 28.11
C ALA A 525 -2.86 6.26 28.03
N ALA A 526 -3.86 5.92 27.20
CA ALA A 526 -4.32 4.54 27.02
C ALA A 526 -3.46 3.74 26.02
N LEU A 527 -3.11 4.33 24.88
CA LEU A 527 -2.36 3.70 23.78
C LEU A 527 -0.87 4.00 23.91
N THR A 528 -0.24 3.33 24.88
CA THR A 528 1.23 3.18 24.97
C THR A 528 1.72 2.06 24.06
N GLU A 529 3.01 2.05 23.71
CA GLU A 529 3.63 0.94 22.96
C GLU A 529 3.35 -0.43 23.62
N GLN A 530 3.45 -0.50 24.95
CA GLN A 530 3.18 -1.72 25.72
C GLN A 530 1.72 -2.15 25.63
N SER A 531 0.78 -1.22 25.79
CA SER A 531 -0.65 -1.54 25.75
C SER A 531 -1.11 -2.00 24.37
N VAL A 532 -0.63 -1.36 23.29
CA VAL A 532 -0.94 -1.76 21.92
C VAL A 532 -0.27 -3.10 21.60
N ALA A 533 0.96 -3.33 22.07
CA ALA A 533 1.63 -4.62 21.93
C ALA A 533 0.87 -5.74 22.64
N SER A 534 0.35 -5.47 23.84
CA SER A 534 -0.46 -6.43 24.60
C SER A 534 -1.78 -6.73 23.88
N TYR A 535 -2.48 -5.71 23.39
CA TYR A 535 -3.78 -5.88 22.72
C TYR A 535 -3.64 -6.57 21.35
N MET A 536 -2.53 -6.34 20.65
CA MET A 536 -2.24 -6.93 19.34
C MET A 536 -1.33 -8.16 19.44
N GLN A 537 -1.20 -8.78 20.61
CA GLN A 537 -0.27 -9.88 20.84
C GLN A 537 -0.51 -11.08 19.92
N HIS A 538 -1.77 -11.34 19.54
CA HIS A 538 -2.17 -12.44 18.65
C HIS A 538 -1.62 -12.32 17.23
N VAL A 539 -1.22 -11.11 16.80
CA VAL A 539 -0.62 -10.89 15.47
C VAL A 539 0.89 -10.68 15.51
N LEU A 540 1.44 -10.25 16.65
CA LEU A 540 2.87 -9.97 16.79
C LEU A 540 3.71 -11.26 16.76
N ASP A 541 4.89 -11.17 16.17
CA ASP A 541 5.89 -12.22 16.26
C ASP A 541 6.40 -12.34 17.70
N ALA A 542 6.47 -13.57 18.24
CA ALA A 542 6.78 -13.81 19.65
C ALA A 542 8.23 -13.46 20.03
N GLU A 543 9.16 -13.48 19.07
CA GLU A 543 10.59 -13.26 19.33
C GLU A 543 11.06 -11.89 18.86
N LYS A 544 10.54 -11.44 17.71
CA LYS A 544 10.99 -10.23 16.99
C LYS A 544 9.92 -9.15 16.90
N GLY A 545 8.73 -9.38 17.46
CA GLY A 545 7.64 -8.42 17.45
C GLY A 545 7.93 -7.25 18.39
N ARG A 546 7.75 -6.02 17.88
CA ARG A 546 7.78 -4.80 18.69
C ARG A 546 6.79 -3.77 18.18
N VAL A 547 6.33 -2.90 19.06
CA VAL A 547 5.49 -1.75 18.71
C VAL A 547 6.29 -0.47 18.96
N ILE A 548 6.34 0.39 17.95
CA ILE A 548 6.97 1.72 18.04
C ILE A 548 5.90 2.77 17.83
N ARG A 549 5.84 3.79 18.69
CA ARG A 549 4.88 4.89 18.58
C ARG A 549 5.54 6.18 18.07
N TYR A 550 4.88 6.84 17.13
CA TYR A 550 5.24 8.17 16.62
C TYR A 550 4.10 9.16 16.84
N GLU A 551 4.44 10.42 17.12
CA GLU A 551 3.49 11.53 17.32
C GLU A 551 3.27 12.29 16.00
N LEU A 552 2.01 12.67 15.75
CA LEU A 552 1.56 13.47 14.62
C LEU A 552 0.67 14.63 15.15
N PRO A 553 1.24 15.60 15.88
CA PRO A 553 0.46 16.64 16.57
C PRO A 553 -0.37 17.49 15.61
N GLY A 554 0.07 17.73 14.37
CA GLY A 554 -0.68 18.50 13.38
C GLY A 554 -2.05 17.90 13.03
N LEU A 555 -2.18 16.58 13.13
CA LEU A 555 -3.40 15.81 12.86
C LEU A 555 -4.12 15.35 14.14
N ASN A 556 -3.60 15.69 15.32
CA ASN A 556 -4.03 15.10 16.60
C ASN A 556 -3.97 13.56 16.58
N ALA A 557 -2.89 12.99 16.04
CA ALA A 557 -2.79 11.56 15.76
C ALA A 557 -1.54 10.91 16.37
N LEU A 558 -1.61 9.59 16.48
CA LEU A 558 -0.52 8.68 16.85
C LEU A 558 -0.35 7.65 15.72
N ASN A 559 0.88 7.28 15.39
CA ASN A 559 1.15 6.16 14.47
C ASN A 559 1.91 5.06 15.20
N PHE A 560 1.45 3.82 15.06
CA PHE A 560 2.05 2.64 15.66
C PHE A 560 2.63 1.75 14.56
N MET A 561 3.93 1.48 14.62
CA MET A 561 4.58 0.49 13.76
C MET A 561 4.65 -0.85 14.50
N LEU A 562 3.89 -1.84 14.05
CA LEU A 562 3.89 -3.21 14.57
C LEU A 562 4.85 -4.05 13.73
N GLU A 563 6.04 -4.30 14.26
CA GLU A 563 7.05 -5.01 13.50
C GLU A 563 6.83 -6.52 13.46
N ASN A 564 7.06 -7.13 12.28
CA ASN A 564 6.91 -8.57 12.05
C ASN A 564 5.50 -9.11 12.31
N ALA A 565 4.50 -8.23 12.27
CA ALA A 565 3.12 -8.54 12.61
C ALA A 565 2.33 -9.26 11.50
N LEU A 566 2.92 -9.51 10.33
CA LEU A 566 2.19 -10.05 9.17
C LEU A 566 2.54 -11.49 8.80
N GLY A 567 3.47 -12.14 9.52
CA GLY A 567 3.81 -13.55 9.30
C GLY A 567 4.49 -13.82 7.94
N GLY A 568 5.39 -12.92 7.53
CA GLY A 568 6.10 -12.96 6.24
C GLY A 568 5.64 -11.90 5.23
N GLY A 569 4.67 -11.04 5.60
CA GLY A 569 4.12 -9.99 4.74
C GLY A 569 3.14 -10.50 3.67
N GLY A 570 2.56 -9.57 2.90
CA GLY A 570 1.48 -9.84 1.93
C GLY A 570 1.73 -11.02 0.98
N VAL A 571 2.99 -11.22 0.59
CA VAL A 571 3.38 -12.24 -0.41
C VAL A 571 3.57 -13.63 0.20
N ALA A 572 4.18 -13.70 1.39
CA ALA A 572 4.60 -14.96 1.98
C ALA A 572 3.67 -15.48 3.07
N SER A 573 2.88 -14.60 3.68
CA SER A 573 2.02 -14.93 4.81
C SER A 573 0.99 -16.00 4.47
N LEU A 574 0.73 -16.87 5.44
CA LEU A 574 -0.39 -17.80 5.40
C LEU A 574 -1.66 -17.22 5.99
N ARG A 575 -1.65 -16.06 6.66
CA ARG A 575 -2.80 -15.50 7.40
C ARG A 575 -3.95 -15.05 6.48
N ILE A 576 -5.16 -14.93 7.02
CA ILE A 576 -6.33 -14.45 6.27
C ILE A 576 -6.22 -12.97 5.89
N ASP A 577 -5.62 -12.15 6.77
CA ASP A 577 -5.30 -10.74 6.54
C ASP A 577 -3.77 -10.57 6.47
N PRO A 578 -3.15 -10.91 5.32
CA PRO A 578 -1.70 -10.87 5.18
C PRO A 578 -1.15 -9.44 5.03
N GLN A 579 -2.02 -8.42 4.95
CA GLN A 579 -1.68 -7.01 4.79
C GLN A 579 -2.07 -6.15 6.00
N GLY A 580 -2.69 -6.73 7.02
CA GLY A 580 -3.12 -6.01 8.23
C GLY A 580 -4.18 -4.94 7.96
N LYS A 581 -5.00 -5.08 6.91
CA LYS A 581 -6.03 -4.07 6.56
C LYS A 581 -7.13 -3.98 7.60
N ALA A 582 -7.32 -5.03 8.41
CA ALA A 582 -8.32 -5.06 9.48
C ALA A 582 -7.75 -4.67 10.86
N PHE A 583 -6.43 -4.46 11.00
CA PHE A 583 -5.81 -4.24 12.31
C PHE A 583 -6.29 -2.96 12.98
N ALA A 584 -6.48 -1.87 12.23
CA ALA A 584 -7.07 -0.65 12.76
C ALA A 584 -8.48 -0.88 13.33
N GLN A 585 -9.31 -1.66 12.63
CA GLN A 585 -10.67 -1.97 13.08
C GLN A 585 -10.67 -2.80 14.38
N GLN A 586 -9.72 -3.74 14.53
CA GLN A 586 -9.55 -4.48 15.77
C GLN A 586 -9.10 -3.57 16.92
N LEU A 587 -8.13 -2.69 16.68
CA LEU A 587 -7.62 -1.76 17.69
C LEU A 587 -8.68 -0.73 18.11
N LEU A 588 -9.60 -0.36 17.21
CA LEU A 588 -10.71 0.54 17.51
C LEU A 588 -11.70 0.00 18.56
N ASP A 589 -11.69 -1.31 18.82
CA ASP A 589 -12.46 -1.93 19.92
C ASP A 589 -11.70 -1.92 21.27
N MET A 590 -10.43 -1.47 21.29
CA MET A 590 -9.64 -1.38 22.52
C MET A 590 -10.33 -0.43 23.51
N PRO A 591 -10.55 -0.84 24.78
CA PRO A 591 -11.17 0.00 25.78
C PRO A 591 -10.26 1.16 26.19
N VAL A 592 -10.80 2.37 26.22
CA VAL A 592 -10.10 3.61 26.60
C VAL A 592 -10.92 4.35 27.65
N LYS A 593 -10.22 4.93 28.64
CA LYS A 593 -10.83 5.74 29.69
C LYS A 593 -10.83 7.22 29.31
N VAL A 594 -11.99 7.86 29.41
CA VAL A 594 -12.18 9.29 29.13
C VAL A 594 -13.24 9.87 30.07
N PRO A 595 -13.13 11.14 30.50
CA PRO A 595 -14.18 11.80 31.28
C PRO A 595 -15.50 11.86 30.51
N ALA A 596 -16.60 11.52 31.18
CA ALA A 596 -17.93 11.48 30.55
C ALA A 596 -18.32 12.81 29.90
N HIS A 597 -17.95 13.95 30.51
CA HIS A 597 -18.29 15.28 30.01
C HIS A 597 -17.64 15.61 28.64
N LEU A 598 -16.56 14.93 28.25
CA LEU A 598 -15.94 15.16 26.93
C LEU A 598 -16.73 14.48 25.79
N LEU A 599 -17.53 13.47 26.12
CA LEU A 599 -18.36 12.71 25.17
C LEU A 599 -19.73 13.35 24.95
N GLU A 600 -20.13 14.30 25.79
CA GLU A 600 -21.36 15.07 25.61
C GLU A 600 -21.28 15.90 24.32
N LYS A 601 -22.37 15.89 23.54
CA LYS A 601 -22.46 16.51 22.21
C LYS A 601 -22.80 17.99 22.26
#